data_AF-K2D2S1-F1
#
_entry.id   AF-K2D2S1-F1
#
_cell.length_a   1.000
_cell.length_b   1.000
_cell.length_c   1.000
_cell.angle_alpha   90.00
_cell.angle_beta   90.00
_cell.angle_gamma   90.00
#
_symmetry.space_group_name_H-M   'P 1'
#
loop_
_entity.id
_entity.type
_entity.pdbx_description
1 polymer ?
#
loop_
_entity_poly.entity_id
_entity_poly.type
_entity_poly.pdbx_seq_one_letter_code
_entity_poly.pdbx_strand_id
1 'polypeptide(L)' 'MKRLLAESDFDDAKKITLDGLRVEWDFGWGLIRPSNTSPYLILRFEADTEQHLEKIKKIFRAQLLKLNQDLELPF' A
#
# COMPACT_ATOMS: atom_id res chain seq x y z
N MET A 1 5.12 -8.15 -5.98
CA MET A 1 4.75 -8.42 -4.58
C MET A 1 5.95 -8.77 -3.69
N LYS A 2 6.77 -9.79 -4.02
CA LYS A 2 7.94 -10.18 -3.20
C LYS A 2 8.90 -9.01 -2.88
N ARG A 3 9.22 -8.19 -3.89
CA ARG A 3 10.04 -6.98 -3.74
C ARG A 3 9.43 -5.95 -2.79
N LEU A 4 8.13 -5.71 -2.90
CA LEU A 4 7.41 -4.81 -1.99
C LEU A 4 7.49 -5.29 -0.54
N LEU A 5 7.29 -6.57 -0.27
CA LEU A 5 7.38 -7.10 1.09
C LEU A 5 8.79 -6.99 1.69
N ALA A 6 9.83 -7.08 0.86
CA ALA A 6 11.23 -7.04 1.29
C ALA A 6 11.80 -5.61 1.41
N GLU A 7 11.42 -4.72 0.51
CA GLU A 7 12.04 -3.39 0.35
C GLU A 7 11.17 -2.25 0.89
N SER A 8 9.91 -2.51 1.26
CA SER A 8 9.01 -1.45 1.73
C SER A 8 9.21 -1.12 3.20
N ASP A 9 9.43 0.17 3.41
CA ASP A 9 9.49 0.78 4.72
C ASP A 9 8.25 1.65 4.95
N PHE A 10 7.47 1.30 5.97
CA PHE A 10 6.18 1.93 6.26
C PHE A 10 6.17 2.63 7.64
N ASP A 11 7.35 2.96 8.18
CA ASP A 11 7.50 3.64 9.48
C ASP A 11 6.85 2.85 10.64
N ASP A 12 6.39 3.52 11.70
CA ASP A 12 5.68 3.02 12.90
C ASP A 12 4.37 2.23 12.62
N ALA A 13 4.14 1.79 11.39
CA ALA A 13 2.96 1.05 11.01
C ALA A 13 3.10 -0.46 11.29
N LYS A 14 1.98 -1.07 11.69
CA LYS A 14 1.90 -2.52 11.81
C LYS A 14 1.71 -3.15 10.43
N LYS A 15 2.64 -4.01 10.04
CA LYS A 15 2.59 -4.78 8.77
C LYS A 15 1.97 -6.16 8.98
N ILE A 16 0.97 -6.50 8.18
CA ILE A 16 0.35 -7.83 8.09
C ILE A 16 0.52 -8.36 6.67
N THR A 17 1.15 -9.53 6.52
CA THR A 17 1.59 -10.06 5.21
C THR A 17 0.94 -11.38 4.80
N LEU A 18 -0.21 -11.74 5.37
CA LEU A 18 -0.88 -13.02 5.10
C LEU A 18 -1.44 -13.10 3.66
N ASP A 19 -2.18 -12.08 3.22
CA ASP A 19 -2.82 -12.03 1.91
C ASP A 19 -2.52 -10.70 1.22
N GLY A 20 -1.25 -10.56 0.82
CA GLY A 20 -0.69 -9.31 0.32
C GLY A 20 0.08 -8.56 1.42
N LEU A 21 -0.03 -7.24 1.44
CA LEU A 21 0.56 -6.36 2.44
C LEU A 21 -0.52 -5.39 2.92
N ARG A 22 -0.91 -5.56 4.17
CA ARG A 22 -1.74 -4.62 4.90
C ARG A 22 -0.86 -3.85 5.89
N VAL A 23 -1.02 -2.54 5.90
CA VAL A 23 -0.27 -1.61 6.73
C VAL A 23 -1.29 -0.82 7.54
N GLU A 24 -1.18 -0.90 8.87
CA GLU A 24 -2.12 -0.26 9.79
C GLU A 24 -1.41 0.81 10.61
N TRP A 25 -2.03 1.98 10.69
CA TRP A 25 -1.70 3.10 11.57
C TRP A 25 -2.89 3.34 12.52
N ASP A 26 -2.69 4.11 13.59
CA ASP A 26 -3.77 4.48 14.52
C ASP A 26 -4.90 5.27 13.84
N PHE A 27 -4.60 5.94 12.72
CA PHE A 27 -5.52 6.81 11.98
C PHE A 27 -6.08 6.19 10.69
N GLY A 28 -5.72 4.95 10.36
CA GLY A 28 -6.19 4.30 9.13
C GLY A 28 -5.32 3.15 8.66
N TRP A 29 -5.65 2.57 7.51
CA TRP A 29 -4.93 1.44 6.94
C TRP A 29 -4.88 1.46 5.41
N GLY A 30 -3.90 0.75 4.86
CA GLY A 30 -3.79 0.48 3.43
C GLY A 30 -3.52 -1.00 3.16
N LEU A 31 -4.11 -1.54 2.09
CA LEU A 31 -3.93 -2.91 1.63
C LEU A 31 -3.49 -2.90 0.18
N ILE A 32 -2.48 -3.71 -0.12
CA ILE A 32 -2.10 -4.08 -1.48
C ILE A 32 -2.00 -5.60 -1.59
N ARG A 33 -2.74 -6.20 -2.52
CA ARG A 33 -2.70 -7.65 -2.76
C ARG A 33 -2.77 -7.98 -4.24
N PRO A 34 -2.17 -9.10 -4.68
CA PRO A 34 -2.45 -9.63 -6.01
C PRO A 34 -3.93 -10.03 -6.13
N SER A 35 -4.49 -9.86 -7.33
CA SER A 35 -5.78 -10.49 -7.65
C SER A 35 -5.59 -12.00 -7.83
N ASN A 36 -6.56 -12.78 -7.36
CA ASN A 36 -6.51 -14.25 -7.45
C ASN A 36 -6.78 -14.75 -8.86
N THR A 37 -7.50 -13.96 -9.67
CA THR A 37 -8.06 -14.38 -10.96
C THR A 37 -7.58 -13.53 -12.12
N SER A 38 -6.72 -12.53 -11.89
CA SER A 38 -6.31 -11.58 -12.93
C SER A 38 -4.92 -11.00 -12.66
N PRO A 39 -4.17 -10.58 -13.69
CA PRO A 39 -2.79 -10.10 -13.56
C PRO A 39 -2.73 -8.62 -13.13
N TYR A 40 -3.48 -8.23 -12.11
CA TYR A 40 -3.44 -6.88 -11.54
C TYR A 40 -3.34 -6.91 -10.01
N LEU A 41 -2.90 -5.79 -9.44
CA LEU A 41 -2.87 -5.55 -8.00
C LEU A 41 -4.14 -4.82 -7.58
N ILE A 42 -4.69 -5.19 -6.44
CA ILE A 42 -5.80 -4.51 -5.80
C ILE A 42 -5.24 -3.67 -4.67
N LEU A 43 -5.61 -2.39 -4.63
CA LEU A 43 -5.29 -1.47 -3.55
C LEU A 43 -6.56 -0.98 -2.88
N ARG A 44 -6.54 -0.87 -1.56
CA ARG A 44 -7.62 -0.28 -0.75
C ARG A 44 -7.02 0.57 0.36
N PHE A 45 -7.63 1.72 0.61
CA PHE A 45 -7.20 2.67 1.65
C PHE A 45 -8.42 3.13 2.44
N GLU A 46 -8.25 3.27 3.74
CA GLU A 46 -9.28 3.77 4.65
C GLU A 46 -8.61 4.59 5.74
N ALA A 47 -9.24 5.68 6.14
CA ALA A 47 -8.77 6.54 7.22
C ALA A 47 -9.97 7.25 7.88
N ASP A 48 -9.75 7.78 9.08
CA ASP A 48 -10.74 8.56 9.82
C ASP A 48 -11.04 9.94 9.19
N THR A 49 -10.11 10.48 8.40
CA THR A 49 -10.17 11.79 7.76
C THR A 49 -9.61 11.73 6.34
N GLU A 50 -10.05 12.66 5.49
CA GLU A 50 -9.55 12.78 4.13
C GLU A 50 -8.05 13.11 4.08
N GLN A 51 -7.55 13.93 5.02
CA GLN A 51 -6.14 14.26 5.13
C GLN A 51 -5.29 13.02 5.44
N HIS A 52 -5.75 12.15 6.34
CA HIS A 52 -5.08 10.89 6.64
C HIS A 52 -5.17 9.89 5.48
N LEU A 53 -6.30 9.84 4.77
CA LEU A 53 -6.45 9.02 3.58
C LEU A 53 -5.42 9.42 2.50
N GLU A 54 -5.29 10.72 2.24
CA GLU A 54 -4.30 11.24 1.29
C GLU A 54 -2.86 10.98 1.75
N LYS A 55 -2.60 11.04 3.06
CA LYS A 55 -1.29 10.66 3.63
C LYS A 55 -0.98 9.19 3.34
N ILE A 56 -1.92 8.27 3.58
CA ILE A 56 -1.73 6.84 3.32
C ILE A 56 -1.47 6.61 1.82
N LYS A 57 -2.30 7.17 0.94
CA LYS A 57 -2.11 7.07 -0.52
C LYS A 57 -0.73 7.53 -0.96
N LYS A 58 -0.26 8.68 -0.45
CA LYS A 58 1.09 9.22 -0.75
C LYS A 58 2.19 8.28 -0.32
N ILE A 59 2.10 7.68 0.88
CA ILE A 59 3.09 6.72 1.36
C ILE A 59 3.15 5.51 0.41
N PHE A 60 2.00 4.92 0.06
CA PHE A 60 1.94 3.80 -0.86
C PHE A 60 2.46 4.14 -2.26
N ARG A 61 2.10 5.32 -2.80
CA ARG A 61 2.61 5.80 -4.09
C ARG A 61 4.14 5.92 -4.07
N ALA A 62 4.72 6.50 -3.01
CA ALA A 62 6.17 6.62 -2.87
C ALA A 62 6.86 5.24 -2.84
N GLN A 63 6.31 4.28 -2.09
CA GLN A 63 6.87 2.92 -2.01
C GLN A 63 6.77 2.17 -3.35
N LEU A 64 5.68 2.32 -4.09
CA LEU A 64 5.51 1.69 -5.38
C LEU A 64 6.42 2.29 -6.46
N LEU A 65 6.54 3.62 -6.50
CA LEU A 65 7.40 4.30 -7.45
C LEU A 65 8.89 4.06 -7.18
N LYS A 66 9.29 3.82 -5.93
CA LYS A 66 10.65 3.35 -5.59
C LYS A 66 10.97 2.01 -6.25
N LEU A 67 9.99 1.12 -6.40
CA LEU A 67 10.18 -0.20 -7.01
C LEU A 67 10.14 -0.15 -8.54
N ASN A 68 9.24 0.66 -9.08
CA ASN A 68 9.09 0.88 -10.51
C ASN A 68 8.53 2.29 -10.76
N GLN A 69 9.37 3.16 -11.33
CA GLN A 69 9.05 4.57 -11.56
C GLN A 69 8.04 4.77 -12.71
N ASP A 70 7.90 3.78 -13.60
CA ASP A 70 7.01 3.82 -14.76
C ASP A 70 5.58 3.33 -14.43
N LEU A 71 5.27 3.08 -13.15
CA LEU A 71 3.93 2.66 -12.72
C LEU A 71 2.94 3.83 -12.78
N GLU A 72 1.92 3.69 -13.61
CA GLU A 72 0.73 4.55 -13.57
C GLU A 72 -0.18 4.14 -12.40
N LEU A 73 -0.33 5.02 -11.40
CA LEU A 73 -1.09 4.77 -10.19
C LEU A 73 -2.35 5.66 -10.17
N PRO A 74 -3.56 5.11 -10.38
CA PRO A 74 -4.78 5.89 -10.59
C PRO A 74 -5.45 6.36 -9.28
N PHE A 75 -4.67 6.69 -8.24
CA PHE A 75 -5.16 7.08 -6.91
C PHE A 75 -4.41 8.24 -6.26
#